data_AF-A0A5M9R9X2-F1
#
_entry.id   AF-A0A5M9R9X2-F1
#
_cell.length_a   1.000
_cell.length_b   1.000
_cell.length_c   1.000
_cell.angle_alpha   90.00
_cell.angle_beta   90.00
_cell.angle_gamma   90.00
#
_symmetry.space_group_name_H-M   'P 1'
#
loop_
_entity.id
_entity.type
_entity.pdbx_description
1 polymer ?
#
loop_
_entity_poly.entity_id
_entity_poly.type
_entity_poly.pdbx_seq_one_letter_code
_entity_poly.pdbx_strand_id
1 'polypeptide(L)'
;MSALFNALVSNSVLLFAVIFILSVFSAYGGKYLFKKRHGKTDLADDETKIVLGAVLSLLGLLIGFLLTISIGGYNNREQMEENEAITIGNAYQRAQLLSPENNLQAQVLLKDYLDARISFFNAGSQAKTERWRDMSLDAQNALWELAATQARTAPNPVIASVLTAFSDLYVSEEKTMASWRYQIPGAAWVLLILFAASANVLIGYNIRGLPGNNIMILILPLLTTMALFMIAEIDIPGEGVIHVTPDDLINLRDDIFPVILLPGQ
;
A
#
# COMPACT_ATOMS: atom_id res chain seq x y z
N MET A 1 -17.23 13.44 -1.56
CA MET A 1 -15.85 13.94 -1.38
C MET A 1 -14.86 12.81 -1.13
N SER A 2 -15.13 11.86 -0.22
CA SER A 2 -14.24 10.71 0.05
C SER A 2 -13.98 9.81 -1.16
N ALA A 3 -15.02 9.43 -1.93
CA ALA A 3 -14.84 8.53 -3.09
C ALA A 3 -13.98 9.15 -4.22
N LEU A 4 -14.15 10.44 -4.49
CA LEU A 4 -13.41 11.16 -5.54
C LEU A 4 -11.97 11.42 -5.10
N PHE A 5 -11.74 11.65 -3.81
CA PHE A 5 -10.40 11.74 -3.21
C PHE A 5 -9.68 10.38 -3.26
N ASN A 6 -10.35 9.29 -2.89
CA ASN A 6 -9.78 7.94 -2.95
C ASN A 6 -9.46 7.53 -4.39
N ALA A 7 -10.32 7.85 -5.37
CA ALA A 7 -10.04 7.59 -6.78
C ALA A 7 -8.88 8.44 -7.35
N LEU A 8 -8.66 9.64 -6.80
CA LEU A 8 -7.51 10.45 -7.15
C LEU A 8 -6.21 9.87 -6.56
N VAL A 9 -6.28 9.39 -5.31
CA VAL A 9 -5.14 8.78 -4.61
C VAL A 9 -4.79 7.41 -5.18
N SER A 10 -5.76 6.62 -5.64
CA SER A 10 -5.51 5.30 -6.25
C SER A 10 -4.72 5.40 -7.56
N ASN A 11 -4.81 6.52 -8.27
CA ASN A 11 -3.98 6.79 -9.44
C ASN A 11 -2.86 7.75 -9.08
N SER A 12 -1.75 7.21 -8.57
CA SER A 12 -0.59 7.96 -8.11
C SER A 12 -0.01 8.92 -9.17
N VAL A 13 -0.08 8.56 -10.46
CA VAL A 13 0.36 9.41 -11.57
C VAL A 13 -0.57 10.62 -11.74
N LEU A 14 -1.89 10.40 -11.65
CA LEU A 14 -2.88 11.48 -11.69
C LEU A 14 -2.72 12.39 -10.46
N LEU A 15 -2.54 11.81 -9.27
CA LEU A 15 -2.28 12.54 -8.04
C LEU A 15 -1.03 13.43 -8.18
N PHE A 16 0.07 12.87 -8.69
CA PHE A 16 1.30 13.60 -8.98
C PHE A 16 1.04 14.77 -9.93
N ALA A 17 0.36 14.54 -11.05
CA ALA A 17 0.07 15.58 -12.02
C ALA A 17 -0.77 16.71 -11.41
N VAL A 18 -1.82 16.38 -10.64
CA VAL A 18 -2.69 17.36 -10.00
C VAL A 18 -1.96 18.17 -8.93
N ILE A 19 -1.20 17.51 -8.05
CA ILE A 19 -0.41 18.20 -7.00
C ILE A 19 0.67 19.07 -7.62
N PHE A 20 1.32 18.60 -8.69
CA PHE A 20 2.35 19.37 -9.38
C PHE A 20 1.76 20.63 -10.01
N ILE A 21 0.67 20.49 -10.76
CA ILE A 21 -0.05 21.60 -11.38
C ILE A 21 -0.51 22.60 -10.31
N LEU A 22 -1.12 22.12 -9.22
CA LEU A 22 -1.53 22.96 -8.09
C LEU A 22 -0.35 23.72 -7.50
N SER A 23 0.76 23.04 -7.21
CA SER A 23 1.96 23.64 -6.62
C SER A 23 2.59 24.69 -7.53
N VAL A 24 2.62 24.43 -8.83
CA VAL A 24 3.10 25.38 -9.85
C VAL A 24 2.18 26.61 -9.90
N PHE A 25 0.85 26.41 -9.93
CA PHE A 25 -0.11 27.52 -9.89
C PHE A 25 0.00 28.33 -8.60
N SER A 26 0.19 27.69 -7.45
CA SER A 26 0.44 28.36 -6.17
C SER A 26 1.69 29.25 -6.25
N ALA A 27 2.79 28.73 -6.80
CA ALA A 27 4.03 29.48 -6.92
C ALA A 27 3.90 30.68 -7.87
N TYR A 28 3.35 30.49 -9.07
CA TYR A 28 3.12 31.61 -9.99
C TYR A 28 2.06 32.59 -9.48
N GLY A 29 1.02 32.10 -8.80
CA GLY A 29 0.02 32.93 -8.12
C GLY A 29 0.66 33.87 -7.10
N GLY A 30 1.56 33.35 -6.26
CA GLY A 30 2.36 34.17 -5.34
C GLY A 30 3.20 35.24 -6.06
N LYS A 31 3.83 34.89 -7.19
CA LYS A 31 4.63 35.85 -7.98
C LYS A 31 3.77 36.97 -8.58
N TYR A 32 2.65 36.62 -9.19
CA TYR A 32 1.85 37.56 -9.98
C TYR A 32 0.89 38.40 -9.15
N LEU A 33 0.22 37.83 -8.14
CA LEU A 33 -0.73 38.55 -7.28
C LEU A 33 -0.03 39.67 -6.49
N PHE A 34 1.23 39.45 -6.10
CA PHE A 34 1.98 40.39 -5.29
C PHE A 34 2.99 41.23 -6.07
N LYS A 35 3.03 41.13 -7.41
CA LYS A 35 3.94 41.88 -8.28
C LYS A 35 3.94 43.39 -8.02
N LYS A 36 2.77 43.99 -7.74
CA LYS A 36 2.61 45.43 -7.46
C LYS A 36 3.14 45.86 -6.08
N ARG A 37 3.49 44.92 -5.19
CA ARG A 37 4.04 45.20 -3.85
C ARG A 37 5.58 45.17 -3.79
N HIS A 38 6.27 44.99 -4.93
CA HIS A 38 7.73 44.84 -4.99
C HIS A 38 8.54 46.11 -4.62
N GLY A 39 7.90 47.27 -4.46
CA GLY A 39 8.56 48.53 -4.11
C GLY A 39 8.29 49.05 -2.70
N LYS A 40 7.69 48.23 -1.81
CA LYS A 40 7.29 48.65 -0.45
C LYS A 40 7.93 47.72 0.59
N THR A 41 9.03 48.19 1.17
CA THR A 41 9.72 47.79 2.44
C THR A 41 10.48 46.46 2.51
N ASP A 42 11.80 46.53 2.70
CA ASP A 42 12.71 45.40 2.97
C ASP A 42 12.31 44.57 4.21
N LEU A 43 11.75 45.22 5.24
CA LEU A 43 11.29 44.57 6.46
C LEU A 43 10.22 43.49 6.21
N ALA A 44 9.27 43.77 5.30
CA ALA A 44 8.21 42.81 4.96
C ALA A 44 8.76 41.58 4.20
N ASP A 45 9.88 41.74 3.49
CA ASP A 45 10.54 40.63 2.79
C ASP A 45 11.32 39.74 3.74
N ASP A 46 11.96 40.31 4.76
CA ASP A 46 12.65 39.54 5.78
C ASP A 46 11.66 38.78 6.68
N GLU A 47 10.54 39.38 7.08
CA GLU A 47 9.44 38.67 7.75
C GLU A 47 8.93 37.50 6.90
N THR A 48 8.77 37.70 5.58
CA THR A 48 8.30 36.64 4.69
C THR A 48 9.31 35.49 4.58
N LYS A 49 10.62 35.77 4.55
CA LYS A 49 11.65 34.72 4.54
C LYS A 49 11.61 33.89 5.82
N ILE A 50 11.41 34.53 6.99
CA ILE A 50 11.27 33.83 8.28
C ILE A 50 10.05 32.91 8.26
N VAL A 51 8.90 33.42 7.82
CA VAL A 51 7.66 32.63 7.72
C VAL A 51 7.82 31.48 6.72
N LEU A 52 8.42 31.73 5.55
CA LEU A 52 8.73 30.68 4.56
C LEU A 52 9.59 29.58 5.17
N GLY A 53 10.65 29.94 5.90
CA GLY A 53 11.51 28.99 6.60
C GLY A 53 10.74 28.13 7.60
N ALA A 54 9.86 28.74 8.40
CA ALA A 54 9.02 28.01 9.35
C ALA A 54 8.03 27.05 8.65
N VAL A 55 7.37 27.50 7.57
CA VAL A 55 6.43 26.68 6.78
C VAL A 55 7.15 25.51 6.11
N LEU A 56 8.35 25.73 5.55
CA LEU A 56 9.16 24.67 4.94
C LEU A 56 9.63 23.65 5.97
N SER A 57 10.06 24.09 7.15
CA SER A 57 10.46 23.19 8.24
C SER A 57 9.30 22.33 8.71
N LEU A 58 8.11 22.91 8.89
CA LEU A 58 6.90 22.17 9.25
C LEU A 58 6.46 21.22 8.13
N LEU A 59 6.53 21.64 6.87
CA LEU A 59 6.23 20.77 5.73
C LEU A 59 7.19 19.59 5.67
N GLY A 60 8.49 19.81 5.84
CA GLY A 60 9.49 18.75 5.88
C GLY A 60 9.24 17.76 7.03
N LEU A 61 8.89 18.26 8.21
CA LEU A 61 8.54 17.44 9.36
C LEU A 61 7.28 16.60 9.10
N LEU A 62 6.23 17.19 8.52
CA LEU A 62 4.99 16.49 8.16
C LEU A 62 5.22 15.41 7.10
N ILE A 63 6.05 15.70 6.08
CA ILE A 63 6.47 14.72 5.07
C ILE A 63 7.19 13.55 5.75
N GLY A 64 8.12 13.82 6.65
CA GLY A 64 8.84 12.79 7.40
C GLY A 64 7.91 11.88 8.20
N PHE A 65 6.98 12.46 8.96
CA PHE A 65 6.01 11.68 9.75
C PHE A 65 5.10 10.82 8.87
N LEU A 66 4.61 11.36 7.76
CA LEU A 66 3.71 10.62 6.88
C LEU A 66 4.42 9.55 6.06
N LEU A 67 5.67 9.79 5.69
CA LEU A 67 6.52 8.75 5.10
C LEU A 67 6.71 7.59 6.08
N THR A 68 6.99 7.86 7.36
CA THR A 68 7.08 6.80 8.39
C THR A 68 5.78 6.00 8.53
N ILE A 69 4.62 6.67 8.51
CA ILE A 69 3.31 5.99 8.58
C ILE A 69 3.10 5.10 7.34
N SER A 70 3.41 5.61 6.14
CA SER A 70 3.28 4.83 4.90
C SER A 70 4.18 3.59 4.91
N ILE A 71 5.46 3.73 5.32
CA ILE A 71 6.40 2.61 5.44
C ILE A 71 5.90 1.58 6.46
N GLY A 72 5.36 2.03 7.60
CA GLY A 72 4.75 1.13 8.57
C GLY A 72 3.59 0.33 7.98
N GLY A 73 2.79 0.94 7.11
CA GLY A 73 1.74 0.27 6.35
C GLY A 73 2.26 -0.80 5.41
N TYR A 74 3.29 -0.45 4.63
CA TYR A 74 3.97 -1.37 3.72
C TYR A 74 4.56 -2.57 4.47
N ASN A 75 5.36 -2.33 5.51
CA ASN A 75 5.97 -3.40 6.32
C ASN A 75 4.92 -4.32 6.96
N ASN A 76 3.78 -3.77 7.40
CA ASN A 76 2.69 -4.58 7.95
C ASN A 76 2.06 -5.48 6.87
N ARG A 77 1.99 -5.04 5.61
CA ARG A 77 1.49 -5.88 4.50
C ARG A 77 2.49 -6.99 4.14
N GLU A 78 3.79 -6.69 4.09
CA GLU A 78 4.83 -7.72 3.92
C GLU A 78 4.75 -8.78 5.02
N GLN A 79 4.65 -8.35 6.29
CA GLN A 79 4.52 -9.28 7.41
C GLN A 79 3.26 -10.15 7.33
N MET A 80 2.16 -9.64 6.76
CA MET A 80 0.95 -10.45 6.59
C MET A 80 1.12 -11.48 5.46
N GLU A 81 1.84 -11.15 4.40
CA GLU A 81 2.17 -12.09 3.31
C GLU A 81 3.08 -13.22 3.83
N GLU A 82 4.15 -12.88 4.56
CA GLU A 82 5.03 -13.84 5.24
C GLU A 82 4.22 -14.76 6.17
N ASN A 83 3.33 -14.17 6.99
CA ASN A 83 2.50 -14.93 7.91
C ASN A 83 1.53 -15.87 7.18
N GLU A 84 0.97 -15.49 6.03
CA GLU A 84 0.17 -16.40 5.20
C GLU A 84 1.01 -17.58 4.71
N ALA A 85 2.22 -17.34 4.19
CA ALA A 85 3.10 -18.41 3.73
C ALA A 85 3.43 -19.41 4.87
N ILE A 86 3.80 -18.91 6.04
CA ILE A 86 4.06 -19.76 7.22
C ILE A 86 2.81 -20.57 7.61
N THR A 87 1.64 -19.94 7.59
CA THR A 87 0.37 -20.59 7.95
C THR A 87 0.00 -21.69 6.97
N ILE A 88 0.16 -21.45 5.67
CA ILE A 88 -0.06 -22.45 4.61
C ILE A 88 0.91 -23.61 4.74
N GLY A 89 2.21 -23.34 5.00
CA GLY A 89 3.21 -24.39 5.23
C GLY A 89 2.85 -25.27 6.43
N ASN A 90 2.36 -24.68 7.53
CA ASN A 90 1.88 -25.42 8.69
C ASN A 90 0.64 -26.27 8.38
N ALA A 91 -0.31 -25.72 7.61
CA ALA A 91 -1.49 -26.45 7.17
C ALA A 91 -1.12 -27.63 6.26
N TYR A 92 -0.17 -27.44 5.33
CA TYR A 92 0.34 -28.50 4.47
C TYR A 92 0.97 -29.65 5.25
N GLN A 93 1.83 -29.37 6.23
CA GLN A 93 2.42 -30.42 7.07
C GLN A 93 1.36 -31.17 7.87
N ARG A 94 0.37 -30.45 8.44
CA ARG A 94 -0.68 -31.08 9.25
C ARG A 94 -1.71 -31.84 8.41
N ALA A 95 -1.95 -31.45 7.16
CA ALA A 95 -2.82 -32.20 6.25
C ALA A 95 -2.32 -33.65 6.01
N GLN A 96 -1.02 -33.90 6.14
CA GLN A 96 -0.43 -35.24 6.02
C GLN A 96 -0.89 -36.21 7.13
N LEU A 97 -1.48 -35.69 8.22
CA LEU A 97 -2.02 -36.48 9.33
C LEU A 97 -3.45 -36.99 9.07
N LEU A 98 -4.07 -36.55 7.97
CA LEU A 98 -5.37 -37.05 7.52
C LEU A 98 -5.28 -38.49 7.02
N SER A 99 -6.44 -39.12 6.78
CA SER A 99 -6.47 -40.41 6.09
C SER A 99 -5.81 -40.27 4.69
N PRO A 100 -5.25 -41.34 4.10
CA PRO A 100 -4.57 -41.23 2.80
C PRO A 100 -5.41 -40.57 1.70
N GLU A 101 -6.71 -40.87 1.65
CA GLU A 101 -7.64 -40.26 0.70
C GLU A 101 -7.86 -38.77 0.98
N ASN A 102 -8.13 -38.40 2.23
CA ASN A 102 -8.35 -37.01 2.62
C ASN A 102 -7.07 -36.18 2.51
N ASN A 103 -5.90 -36.76 2.75
CA ASN A 103 -4.62 -36.08 2.56
C ASN A 103 -4.42 -35.66 1.09
N LEU A 104 -4.67 -36.57 0.14
CA LEU A 104 -4.58 -36.25 -1.29
C LEU A 104 -5.53 -35.13 -1.69
N GLN A 105 -6.78 -35.17 -1.22
CA GLN A 105 -7.75 -34.10 -1.48
C GLN A 105 -7.34 -32.77 -0.84
N ALA A 106 -6.83 -32.81 0.40
CA ALA A 106 -6.36 -31.62 1.10
C ALA A 106 -5.17 -30.96 0.39
N GLN A 107 -4.24 -31.74 -0.17
CA GLN A 107 -3.11 -31.19 -0.92
C GLN A 107 -3.56 -30.43 -2.17
N VAL A 108 -4.56 -30.95 -2.90
CA VAL A 108 -5.14 -30.25 -4.06
C VAL A 108 -5.79 -28.93 -3.62
N LEU A 109 -6.62 -28.97 -2.58
CA LEU A 109 -7.29 -27.78 -2.05
C LEU A 109 -6.30 -26.73 -1.51
N LEU A 110 -5.23 -27.17 -0.83
CA LEU A 110 -4.18 -26.26 -0.35
C LEU A 110 -3.40 -25.62 -1.50
N LYS A 111 -3.17 -26.34 -2.60
CA LYS A 111 -2.58 -25.78 -3.81
C LYS A 111 -3.50 -24.73 -4.43
N ASP A 112 -4.79 -25.03 -4.58
CA ASP A 112 -5.78 -24.09 -5.14
C ASP A 112 -5.92 -22.84 -4.25
N TYR A 113 -5.90 -23.02 -2.93
CA TYR A 113 -5.86 -21.93 -1.96
C TYR A 113 -4.61 -21.07 -2.17
N LEU A 114 -3.42 -21.66 -2.20
CA LEU A 114 -2.14 -20.96 -2.37
C LEU A 114 -2.08 -20.20 -3.70
N ASP A 115 -2.50 -20.82 -4.80
CA ASP A 115 -2.54 -20.18 -6.12
C ASP A 115 -3.53 -18.99 -6.15
N ALA A 116 -4.67 -19.12 -5.47
CA ALA A 116 -5.62 -18.01 -5.30
C ALA A 116 -5.01 -16.85 -4.49
N ARG A 117 -4.28 -17.15 -3.41
CA ARG A 117 -3.58 -16.12 -2.62
C ARG A 117 -2.48 -15.43 -3.44
N ILE A 118 -1.62 -16.17 -4.16
CA ILE A 118 -0.62 -15.57 -5.07
C ILE A 118 -1.30 -14.65 -6.10
N SER A 119 -2.44 -15.09 -6.65
CA SER A 119 -3.19 -14.31 -7.63
C SER A 119 -3.84 -13.06 -7.02
N PHE A 120 -4.25 -13.11 -5.75
CA PHE A 120 -4.73 -11.96 -4.98
C PHE A 120 -3.66 -10.86 -4.91
N PHE A 121 -2.44 -11.19 -4.49
CA PHE A 121 -1.35 -10.21 -4.41
C PHE A 121 -0.96 -9.63 -5.78
N ASN A 122 -1.00 -10.44 -6.85
CA ASN A 122 -0.68 -9.98 -8.20
C ASN A 122 -1.80 -9.15 -8.88
N ALA A 123 -3.06 -9.30 -8.46
CA ALA A 123 -4.20 -8.61 -9.06
C ALA A 123 -4.21 -7.11 -8.74
N GLY A 124 -3.62 -6.74 -7.60
CA GLY A 124 -3.37 -5.40 -7.11
C GLY A 124 -4.60 -4.63 -6.62
N SER A 125 -5.58 -4.37 -7.49
CA SER A 125 -6.77 -3.59 -7.13
C SER A 125 -7.81 -4.41 -6.38
N GLN A 126 -8.51 -3.78 -5.42
CA GLN A 126 -9.58 -4.43 -4.65
C GLN A 126 -10.68 -5.03 -5.54
N ALA A 127 -11.02 -4.38 -6.66
CA ALA A 127 -12.02 -4.89 -7.60
C ALA A 127 -11.52 -6.12 -8.38
N LYS A 128 -10.21 -6.27 -8.55
CA LYS A 128 -9.60 -7.43 -9.22
C LYS A 128 -9.31 -8.57 -8.23
N THR A 129 -9.28 -8.29 -6.93
CA THR A 129 -8.94 -9.26 -5.89
C THR A 129 -10.15 -10.04 -5.37
N GLU A 130 -11.37 -9.53 -5.52
CA GLU A 130 -12.61 -10.16 -5.01
C GLU A 130 -12.78 -11.60 -5.48
N ARG A 131 -12.59 -11.87 -6.78
CA ARG A 131 -12.64 -13.23 -7.33
C ARG A 131 -11.64 -14.18 -6.67
N TRP A 132 -10.42 -13.72 -6.44
CA TRP A 132 -9.36 -14.56 -5.87
C TRP A 132 -9.63 -14.84 -4.39
N ARG A 133 -10.22 -13.86 -3.69
CA ARG A 133 -10.71 -14.02 -2.33
C ARG A 133 -11.83 -15.06 -2.24
N ASP A 134 -12.79 -15.02 -3.17
CA ASP A 134 -13.86 -16.03 -3.19
C ASP A 134 -13.29 -17.43 -3.41
N MET A 135 -12.33 -17.57 -4.34
CA MET A 135 -11.64 -18.85 -4.59
C MET A 135 -10.86 -19.37 -3.38
N SER A 136 -10.14 -18.51 -2.65
CA SER A 136 -9.42 -18.94 -1.43
C SER A 136 -10.39 -19.33 -0.32
N LEU A 137 -11.50 -18.60 -0.15
CA LEU A 137 -12.53 -18.96 0.84
C LEU A 137 -13.22 -20.28 0.52
N ASP A 138 -13.53 -20.54 -0.75
CA ASP A 138 -14.11 -21.83 -1.17
C ASP A 138 -13.18 -23.00 -0.87
N ALA A 139 -11.88 -22.86 -1.20
CA ALA A 139 -10.88 -23.89 -0.91
C ALA A 139 -10.69 -24.11 0.60
N GLN A 140 -10.67 -23.04 1.39
CA GLN A 140 -10.56 -23.12 2.86
C GLN A 140 -11.78 -23.79 3.48
N ASN A 141 -13.00 -23.45 3.04
CA ASN A 141 -14.23 -24.09 3.51
C ASN A 141 -14.22 -25.60 3.20
N ALA A 142 -13.75 -25.99 2.01
CA ALA A 142 -13.63 -27.39 1.62
C ALA A 142 -12.61 -28.14 2.49
N LEU A 143 -11.45 -27.52 2.80
CA LEU A 143 -10.46 -28.06 3.74
C LEU A 143 -11.07 -28.30 5.13
N TRP A 144 -11.81 -27.31 5.64
CA TRP A 144 -12.50 -27.41 6.92
C TRP A 144 -13.47 -28.59 6.95
N GLU A 145 -14.37 -28.70 5.96
CA GLU A 145 -15.37 -29.77 5.92
C GLU A 145 -14.73 -31.16 5.80
N LEU A 146 -13.63 -31.29 5.06
CA LEU A 146 -12.86 -32.52 4.94
C LEU A 146 -12.31 -32.99 6.30
N ALA A 147 -11.65 -32.10 7.05
CA ALA A 147 -11.14 -32.40 8.38
C ALA A 147 -12.26 -32.59 9.41
N ALA A 148 -13.33 -31.80 9.33
CA ALA A 148 -14.47 -31.88 10.25
C ALA A 148 -15.22 -33.20 10.10
N THR A 149 -15.37 -33.70 8.87
CA THR A 149 -15.98 -35.01 8.60
C THR A 149 -15.17 -36.12 9.26
N GLN A 150 -13.84 -36.12 9.08
CA GLN A 150 -12.97 -37.09 9.73
C GLN A 150 -13.00 -36.97 11.27
N ALA A 151 -13.05 -35.75 11.79
CA ALA A 151 -13.13 -35.50 13.24
C ALA A 151 -14.44 -36.02 13.85
N ARG A 152 -15.56 -35.93 13.14
CA ARG A 152 -16.85 -36.49 13.57
C ARG A 152 -16.83 -38.02 13.60
N THR A 153 -16.13 -38.66 12.67
CA THR A 153 -16.02 -40.14 12.64
C THR A 153 -15.01 -40.68 13.66
N ALA A 154 -13.87 -40.02 13.84
CA ALA A 154 -12.78 -40.50 14.69
C ALA A 154 -12.09 -39.34 15.44
N PRO A 155 -12.75 -38.76 16.47
CA PRO A 155 -12.21 -37.61 17.20
C PRO A 155 -10.94 -37.99 17.97
N ASN A 156 -9.88 -37.22 17.79
CA ASN A 156 -8.61 -37.39 18.50
C ASN A 156 -7.78 -36.09 18.51
N PRO A 157 -6.73 -35.97 19.35
CA PRO A 157 -5.91 -34.76 19.40
C PRO A 157 -5.17 -34.42 18.11
N VAL A 158 -4.86 -35.42 17.28
CA VAL A 158 -4.17 -35.24 15.99
C VAL A 158 -5.09 -34.51 15.01
N ILE A 159 -6.34 -34.96 14.84
CA ILE A 159 -7.30 -34.30 13.95
C ILE A 159 -7.70 -32.90 14.46
N ALA A 160 -7.72 -32.68 15.79
CA ALA A 160 -7.90 -31.35 16.35
C ALA A 160 -6.79 -30.38 15.91
N SER A 161 -5.53 -30.84 15.84
CA SER A 161 -4.43 -30.01 15.33
C SER A 161 -4.59 -29.61 13.86
N VAL A 162 -5.18 -30.48 13.03
CA VAL A 162 -5.49 -30.19 11.63
C VAL A 162 -6.59 -29.15 11.51
N LEU A 163 -7.67 -29.28 12.28
CA LEU A 163 -8.75 -28.29 12.34
C LEU A 163 -8.26 -26.91 12.75
N THR A 164 -7.36 -26.83 13.72
CA THR A 164 -6.71 -25.57 14.09
C THR A 164 -5.93 -25.00 12.91
N ALA A 165 -5.12 -25.81 12.22
CA ALA A 165 -4.33 -25.37 11.07
C ALA A 165 -5.20 -24.81 9.94
N PHE A 166 -6.33 -25.45 9.65
CA PHE A 166 -7.25 -24.99 8.62
C PHE A 166 -8.03 -23.74 9.04
N SER A 167 -8.36 -23.62 10.34
CA SER A 167 -8.89 -22.36 10.90
C SER A 167 -7.88 -21.21 10.78
N ASP A 168 -6.59 -21.50 10.99
CA ASP A 168 -5.54 -20.48 10.95
C ASP A 168 -5.38 -19.88 9.55
N LEU A 169 -5.67 -20.64 8.47
CA LEU A 169 -5.69 -20.12 7.08
C LEU A 169 -6.68 -18.96 6.93
N TYR A 170 -7.91 -19.12 7.46
CA TYR A 170 -8.91 -18.05 7.49
C TYR A 170 -8.40 -16.83 8.24
N VAL A 171 -7.80 -17.06 9.41
CA VAL A 171 -7.31 -15.98 10.28
C VAL A 171 -6.16 -15.22 9.61
N SER A 172 -5.25 -15.91 8.93
CA SER A 172 -4.14 -15.26 8.22
C SER A 172 -4.64 -14.43 7.04
N GLU A 173 -5.57 -14.97 6.24
CA GLU A 173 -6.18 -14.23 5.13
C GLU A 173 -6.94 -12.98 5.61
N GLU A 174 -7.72 -13.09 6.70
CA GLU A 174 -8.45 -11.93 7.26
C GLU A 174 -7.52 -10.85 7.80
N LYS A 175 -6.35 -11.21 8.35
CA LYS A 175 -5.34 -10.23 8.76
C LYS A 175 -4.76 -9.49 7.56
N THR A 176 -4.49 -10.18 6.45
CA THR A 176 -4.09 -9.55 5.19
C THR A 176 -5.17 -8.60 4.68
N MET A 177 -6.44 -9.01 4.70
CA MET A 177 -7.54 -8.15 4.30
C MET A 177 -7.65 -6.90 5.20
N ALA A 178 -7.43 -7.04 6.51
CA ALA A 178 -7.43 -5.93 7.44
C ALA A 178 -6.26 -4.95 7.24
N SER A 179 -5.12 -5.42 6.72
CA SER A 179 -3.96 -4.60 6.37
C SER A 179 -4.07 -3.94 4.98
N TRP A 180 -4.98 -4.42 4.13
CA TRP A 180 -5.20 -3.96 2.75
C TRP A 180 -6.00 -2.64 2.64
N ARG A 181 -5.64 -1.65 3.46
CA ARG A 181 -6.24 -0.32 3.50
C ARG A 181 -5.19 0.78 3.46
N TYR A 182 -5.61 1.97 3.06
CA TYR A 182 -4.82 3.20 3.22
C TYR A 182 -4.54 3.45 4.71
N GLN A 183 -3.30 3.76 5.06
CA GLN A 183 -2.92 4.07 6.44
C GLN A 183 -3.03 5.56 6.73
N ILE A 184 -2.80 6.42 5.73
CA ILE A 184 -2.81 7.86 5.93
C ILE A 184 -4.25 8.39 5.88
N PRO A 185 -4.76 9.02 6.97
CA PRO A 185 -6.09 9.62 6.95
C PRO A 185 -6.15 10.78 5.95
N GLY A 186 -7.28 10.92 5.25
CA GLY A 186 -7.46 11.99 4.27
C GLY A 186 -7.26 13.41 4.84
N ALA A 187 -7.53 13.63 6.12
CA ALA A 187 -7.25 14.90 6.79
C ALA A 187 -5.75 15.27 6.82
N ALA A 188 -4.86 14.27 6.97
CA ALA A 188 -3.42 14.50 6.96
C ALA A 188 -2.92 14.87 5.55
N TRP A 189 -3.50 14.26 4.52
CA TRP A 189 -3.26 14.66 3.13
C TRP A 189 -3.69 16.11 2.84
N VAL A 190 -4.87 16.52 3.31
CA VAL A 190 -5.32 17.91 3.17
C VAL A 190 -4.34 18.87 3.85
N LEU A 191 -3.87 18.53 5.05
CA LEU A 191 -2.88 19.33 5.77
C LEU A 191 -1.57 19.46 4.97
N LEU A 192 -1.02 18.35 4.46
CA LEU A 192 0.18 18.36 3.61
C LEU A 192 0.01 19.26 2.38
N ILE A 193 -1.10 19.13 1.67
CA ILE A 193 -1.37 19.92 0.46
C ILE A 193 -1.47 21.41 0.80
N LEU A 194 -2.09 21.77 1.93
CA LEU A 194 -2.17 23.15 2.39
C LEU A 194 -0.79 23.73 2.72
N PHE A 195 0.06 22.98 3.43
CA PHE A 195 1.43 23.41 3.72
C PHE A 195 2.27 23.54 2.46
N ALA A 196 2.18 22.57 1.55
CA ALA A 196 2.88 22.61 0.25
C ALA A 196 2.42 23.80 -0.60
N ALA A 197 1.11 24.03 -0.72
CA ALA A 197 0.56 25.17 -1.46
C ALA A 197 1.01 26.50 -0.83
N SER A 198 0.96 26.62 0.50
CA SER A 198 1.39 27.82 1.23
C SER A 198 2.88 28.11 1.02
N ALA A 199 3.74 27.09 1.12
CA ALA A 199 5.17 27.20 0.86
C ALA A 199 5.44 27.68 -0.58
N ASN A 200 4.75 27.11 -1.56
CA ASN A 200 4.89 27.49 -2.96
C ASN A 200 4.42 28.93 -3.21
N VAL A 201 3.30 29.37 -2.63
CA VAL A 201 2.84 30.78 -2.68
C VAL A 201 3.90 31.73 -2.12
N LEU A 202 4.49 31.40 -0.96
CA LEU A 202 5.50 32.23 -0.30
C LEU A 202 6.81 32.30 -1.10
N ILE A 203 7.23 31.21 -1.75
CA ILE A 203 8.35 31.25 -2.71
C ILE A 203 8.03 32.18 -3.88
N GLY A 204 6.81 32.07 -4.43
CA GLY A 204 6.33 32.96 -5.48
C GLY A 204 6.41 34.42 -5.10
N TYR A 205 5.97 34.73 -3.88
CA TYR A 205 6.07 36.06 -3.29
C TYR A 205 7.52 36.53 -3.14
N ASN A 206 8.42 35.65 -2.68
CA ASN A 206 9.83 36.00 -2.47
C ASN A 206 10.53 36.42 -3.77
N ILE A 207 10.20 35.78 -4.89
CA ILE A 207 10.78 36.09 -6.19
C ILE A 207 9.96 37.10 -7.03
N ARG A 208 8.98 37.77 -6.41
CA ARG A 208 8.14 38.75 -7.10
C ARG A 208 9.00 39.89 -7.65
N GLY A 209 8.65 40.41 -8.82
CA GLY A 209 9.34 41.56 -9.42
C GLY A 209 10.66 41.27 -10.14
N LEU A 210 11.29 40.10 -9.90
CA LEU A 210 12.48 39.68 -10.67
C LEU A 210 12.15 39.55 -12.18
N PRO A 211 12.90 40.25 -13.06
CA PRO A 211 12.73 40.15 -14.50
C PRO A 211 13.24 38.81 -15.04
N GLY A 212 12.63 38.32 -16.13
CA GLY A 212 13.05 37.09 -16.81
C GLY A 212 12.29 35.82 -16.42
N ASN A 213 12.72 34.70 -17.01
CA ASN A 213 12.14 33.39 -16.78
C ASN A 213 12.77 32.72 -15.54
N ASN A 214 12.12 32.84 -14.39
CA ASN A 214 12.64 32.33 -13.11
C ASN A 214 12.40 30.82 -12.98
N ILE A 215 13.07 30.01 -13.81
CA ILE A 215 12.86 28.55 -13.85
C ILE A 215 13.09 27.87 -12.48
N MET A 216 13.94 28.45 -11.63
CA MET A 216 14.18 28.00 -10.25
C MET A 216 12.92 27.96 -9.37
N ILE A 217 11.86 28.71 -9.71
CA ILE A 217 10.57 28.67 -9.01
C ILE A 217 9.94 27.28 -9.04
N LEU A 218 10.30 26.45 -10.03
CA LEU A 218 9.74 25.11 -10.24
C LEU A 218 10.40 24.03 -9.36
N ILE A 219 11.55 24.33 -8.74
CA ILE A 219 12.29 23.35 -7.95
C ILE A 219 11.47 22.91 -6.73
N LEU A 220 10.92 23.86 -5.95
CA LEU A 220 10.12 23.49 -4.77
C LEU A 220 8.82 22.74 -5.15
N PRO A 221 8.01 23.18 -6.14
CA PRO A 221 6.88 22.40 -6.63
C PRO A 221 7.27 20.98 -7.03
N LEU A 222 8.38 20.81 -7.75
CA LEU A 222 8.85 19.49 -8.17
C LEU A 222 9.23 18.61 -6.97
N LEU A 223 10.09 19.10 -6.08
CA LEU A 223 10.56 18.32 -4.93
C LEU A 223 9.42 17.96 -3.96
N THR A 224 8.53 18.91 -3.68
CA THR A 224 7.36 18.65 -2.81
C THR A 224 6.42 17.64 -3.45
N THR A 225 6.15 17.75 -4.75
CA THR A 225 5.30 16.78 -5.46
C THR A 225 5.97 15.39 -5.49
N MET A 226 7.27 15.30 -5.73
CA MET A 226 8.00 14.01 -5.70
C MET A 226 7.92 13.34 -4.33
N ALA A 227 8.09 14.11 -3.25
CA ALA A 227 7.97 13.59 -1.88
C ALA A 227 6.56 13.07 -1.60
N LEU A 228 5.52 13.84 -1.98
CA LEU A 228 4.12 13.45 -1.82
C LEU A 228 3.77 12.23 -2.67
N PHE A 229 4.32 12.12 -3.88
CA PHE A 229 4.14 10.96 -4.74
C PHE A 229 4.76 9.70 -4.14
N MET A 230 5.98 9.76 -3.60
CA MET A 230 6.55 8.61 -2.89
C MET A 230 5.67 8.17 -1.71
N ILE A 231 5.15 9.12 -0.92
CA ILE A 231 4.25 8.79 0.20
C ILE A 231 2.99 8.08 -0.31
N ALA A 232 2.40 8.57 -1.40
CA ALA A 232 1.21 7.96 -1.98
C ALA A 232 1.49 6.54 -2.51
N GLU A 233 2.59 6.37 -3.27
CA GLU A 233 3.00 5.07 -3.81
C GLU A 233 3.14 3.99 -2.73
N ILE A 234 3.73 4.33 -1.59
CA ILE A 234 3.93 3.38 -0.48
C ILE A 234 2.60 3.13 0.28
N ASP A 235 1.76 4.15 0.41
CA ASP A 235 0.50 4.05 1.16
C ASP A 235 -0.59 3.28 0.40
N ILE A 236 -0.59 3.27 -0.94
CA ILE A 236 -1.56 2.54 -1.75
C ILE A 236 -1.40 1.02 -1.55
N PRO A 237 -2.47 0.30 -1.14
CA PRO A 237 -2.41 -1.15 -0.97
C PRO A 237 -2.51 -1.88 -2.31
N GLY A 238 -1.53 -2.73 -2.63
CA GLY A 238 -1.57 -3.65 -3.77
C GLY A 238 -1.42 -3.02 -5.16
N GLU A 239 -1.42 -1.69 -5.28
CA GLU A 239 -1.20 -1.00 -6.56
C GLU A 239 0.04 -0.10 -6.47
N GLY A 240 0.45 0.44 -7.62
CA GLY A 240 1.60 1.33 -7.72
C GLY A 240 2.90 0.60 -8.09
N VAL A 241 3.98 1.35 -8.16
CA VAL A 241 5.34 0.82 -8.41
C VAL A 241 5.91 0.17 -7.15
N ILE A 242 5.55 0.68 -5.97
CA ILE A 242 6.00 0.17 -4.67
C ILE A 242 4.84 -0.56 -3.99
N HIS A 243 4.75 -1.88 -4.21
CA HIS A 243 3.73 -2.72 -3.59
C HIS A 243 4.34 -4.05 -3.15
N VAL A 244 3.64 -4.74 -2.26
CA VAL A 244 4.04 -6.06 -1.77
C VAL A 244 3.77 -7.11 -2.85
N THR A 245 4.80 -7.85 -3.22
CA THR A 245 4.75 -9.01 -4.12
C THR A 245 4.65 -10.31 -3.30
N PRO A 246 4.04 -11.38 -3.85
CA PRO A 246 3.83 -12.63 -3.13
C PRO A 246 5.09 -13.52 -3.12
N ASP A 247 6.24 -12.98 -2.69
CA ASP A 247 7.52 -13.67 -2.82
C ASP A 247 7.61 -14.89 -1.89
N ASP A 248 7.16 -14.79 -0.63
CA ASP A 248 7.19 -15.93 0.31
C ASP A 248 6.18 -17.00 -0.08
N LEU A 249 5.00 -16.61 -0.57
CA LEU A 249 4.00 -17.53 -1.10
C LEU A 249 4.50 -18.27 -2.35
N ILE A 250 5.20 -17.60 -3.27
CA ILE A 250 5.80 -18.22 -4.46
C ILE A 250 6.91 -19.20 -4.04
N ASN A 251 7.81 -18.78 -3.14
CA ASN A 251 8.87 -19.64 -2.63
C ASN A 251 8.27 -20.90 -1.97
N LEU A 252 7.26 -20.74 -1.12
CA LEU A 252 6.56 -21.86 -0.50
C LEU A 252 5.95 -22.81 -1.53
N ARG A 253 5.26 -22.28 -2.55
CA ARG A 253 4.65 -23.09 -3.60
C ARG A 253 5.69 -23.95 -4.30
N ASP A 254 6.83 -23.36 -4.64
CA ASP A 254 7.88 -24.05 -5.37
C ASP A 254 8.57 -25.13 -4.49
N ASP A 255 8.63 -24.91 -3.17
CA ASP A 255 9.14 -25.87 -2.19
C ASP A 255 8.20 -27.07 -1.95
N ILE A 256 6.89 -26.83 -1.76
CA ILE A 256 5.94 -27.88 -1.35
C ILE A 256 5.16 -28.50 -2.53
N PHE A 257 5.08 -27.80 -3.66
CA PHE A 257 4.46 -28.27 -4.92
C PHE A 257 5.44 -28.08 -6.09
N PRO A 258 6.60 -28.75 -6.07
CA PRO A 258 7.62 -28.55 -7.09
C PRO A 258 7.06 -28.88 -8.48
N VAL A 259 7.28 -27.98 -9.43
CA VAL A 259 7.01 -28.24 -10.84
C VAL A 259 7.95 -29.36 -11.27
N ILE A 260 7.42 -30.57 -11.40
CA ILE A 260 8.17 -31.70 -11.95
C ILE A 260 8.41 -31.39 -13.43
N LEU A 261 9.53 -30.74 -13.73
CA LEU A 261 10.06 -30.66 -15.08
C LEU A 261 10.43 -32.10 -15.47
N LEU A 262 9.55 -32.76 -16.22
CA LEU A 262 9.90 -34.01 -16.87
C LEU A 262 11.13 -33.74 -17.75
N PRO A 263 12.23 -34.48 -17.61
CA PRO A 263 13.37 -34.32 -18.49
C PRO A 263 12.96 -34.76 -19.90
N GLY A 264 12.68 -33.79 -20.78
CA GLY A 264 12.54 -34.00 -22.23
C GLY A 264 11.13 -33.80 -22.82
N GLN A 265 10.59 -32.58 -22.76
CA GLN A 265 9.67 -32.07 -23.80
C GLN A 265 10.21 -30.78 -24.38
#